data_AF-A0A957P0Y9-F1
#
_entry.id   AF-A0A957P0Y9-F1
#
_cell.length_a   1.000
_cell.length_b   1.000
_cell.length_c   1.000
_cell.angle_alpha   90.00
_cell.angle_beta   90.00
_cell.angle_gamma   90.00
#
_symmetry.space_group_name_H-M   'P 1'
#
loop_
_entity.id
_entity.type
_entity.pdbx_description
1 polymer ?
#
loop_
_entity_poly.entity_id
_entity_poly.type
_entity_poly.pdbx_seq_one_letter_code
_entity_poly.pdbx_strand_id
1 'polypeptide(L)'
;HSLITNERDRERFAALLNVVREEYDEIVKNEVQRAITADESAIRRLAGNYVDNVKAYTQREKVKNPFTGRDEEPDERLMRSIEEKIEIPESRKDDFRREIMNYIGALAIEGKIFAWNSNERLRKALELKLFEDQKDSIKLTSLVSSVIDAETQEKIDVVKTRLIKNYGYCDICATDVLNYVASIFARGDVRSSN
;
A
#
# COMPACT_ATOMS: atom_id res chain seq x y z
N HIS A 1 -39.85 -20.46 4.96
CA HIS A 1 -40.60 -19.32 5.51
C HIS A 1 -39.62 -18.29 6.05
N SER A 2 -39.66 -17.05 5.55
CA SER A 2 -38.81 -15.98 6.09
C SER A 2 -39.31 -15.60 7.48
N LEU A 3 -38.45 -15.66 8.49
CA LEU A 3 -38.77 -15.36 9.89
C LEU A 3 -39.06 -13.87 10.14
N ILE A 4 -38.82 -13.02 9.15
CA ILE A 4 -39.05 -11.58 9.21
C ILE A 4 -40.22 -11.25 8.28
N THR A 5 -41.40 -11.01 8.83
CA THR A 5 -42.62 -10.68 8.09
C THR A 5 -42.79 -9.17 7.87
N ASN A 6 -42.13 -8.33 8.67
CA ASN A 6 -42.20 -6.87 8.59
C ASN A 6 -41.18 -6.31 7.59
N GLU A 7 -41.67 -5.54 6.60
CA GLU A 7 -40.86 -4.94 5.53
C GLU A 7 -39.87 -3.89 6.06
N ARG A 8 -40.27 -3.09 7.05
CA ARG A 8 -39.39 -2.09 7.69
C ARG A 8 -38.19 -2.73 8.39
N ASP A 9 -38.42 -3.87 9.03
CA ASP A 9 -37.34 -4.61 9.70
C ASP A 9 -36.38 -5.21 8.67
N ARG A 10 -36.88 -5.69 7.53
CA ARG A 10 -36.02 -6.17 6.43
C ARG A 10 -35.14 -5.06 5.88
N GLU A 11 -35.69 -3.88 5.62
CA GLU A 11 -34.93 -2.71 5.14
C GLU A 11 -33.85 -2.31 6.16
N ARG A 12 -34.21 -2.24 7.44
CA ARG A 12 -33.27 -1.91 8.52
C ARG A 12 -32.13 -2.93 8.61
N PHE A 13 -32.43 -4.23 8.60
CA PHE A 13 -31.39 -5.25 8.66
C PHE A 13 -30.52 -5.27 7.40
N ALA A 14 -31.08 -5.01 6.22
CA ALA A 14 -30.30 -4.86 4.99
C ALA A 14 -29.32 -3.67 5.10
N ALA A 15 -29.76 -2.53 5.63
CA ALA A 15 -28.87 -1.39 5.88
C ALA A 15 -27.75 -1.72 6.87
N LEU A 16 -28.07 -2.41 7.99
CA LEU A 16 -27.06 -2.83 8.95
C LEU A 16 -26.06 -3.83 8.36
N LEU A 17 -26.52 -4.78 7.53
CA LEU A 17 -25.64 -5.73 6.85
C LEU A 17 -24.70 -5.03 5.86
N ASN A 18 -25.15 -3.96 5.21
CA ASN A 18 -24.29 -3.16 4.34
C ASN A 18 -23.19 -2.47 5.13
N VAL A 19 -23.53 -1.84 6.26
CA VAL A 19 -22.52 -1.20 7.15
C VAL A 19 -21.51 -2.23 7.64
N VAL A 20 -21.96 -3.39 8.12
CA VAL A 20 -21.05 -4.46 8.58
C VAL A 20 -20.15 -4.96 7.45
N ARG A 21 -20.66 -5.05 6.22
CA ARG A 21 -19.87 -5.44 5.05
C ARG A 21 -18.81 -4.38 4.71
N GLU A 22 -19.17 -3.09 4.73
CA GLU A 22 -18.22 -2.00 4.48
C GLU A 22 -17.10 -1.98 5.52
N GLU A 23 -17.45 -2.11 6.81
CA GLU A 23 -16.46 -2.19 7.90
C GLU A 23 -15.56 -3.44 7.75
N TYR A 24 -16.14 -4.59 7.41
CA TYR A 24 -15.37 -5.81 7.15
C TYR A 24 -14.42 -5.64 5.98
N ASP A 25 -14.88 -5.06 4.86
CA ASP A 25 -14.06 -4.78 3.68
C ASP A 25 -12.85 -3.91 4.02
N GLU A 26 -13.03 -2.87 4.83
CA GLU A 26 -11.94 -2.01 5.27
C GLU A 26 -10.96 -2.74 6.21
N ILE A 27 -11.46 -3.56 7.14
CA ILE A 27 -10.61 -4.37 8.02
C ILE A 27 -9.73 -5.30 7.20
N VAL A 28 -10.32 -6.14 6.35
CA VAL A 28 -9.56 -7.16 5.60
C VAL A 28 -8.60 -6.56 4.58
N LYS A 29 -8.96 -5.45 3.94
CA LYS A 29 -8.03 -4.70 3.07
C LYS A 29 -6.81 -4.24 3.87
N ASN A 30 -7.02 -3.63 5.03
CA ASN A 30 -5.94 -3.11 5.85
C ASN A 30 -5.01 -4.22 6.35
N GLU A 31 -5.55 -5.36 6.76
CA GLU A 31 -4.77 -6.51 7.22
C GLU A 31 -3.96 -7.15 6.09
N VAL A 32 -4.56 -7.37 4.92
CA VAL A 32 -3.86 -7.91 3.73
C VAL A 32 -2.79 -6.93 3.25
N GLN A 33 -3.11 -5.64 3.18
CA GLN A 33 -2.15 -4.61 2.79
C GLN A 33 -0.94 -4.63 3.72
N ARG A 34 -1.14 -4.68 5.04
CA ARG A 34 -0.05 -4.78 6.03
C ARG A 34 0.73 -6.08 5.91
N ALA A 35 0.07 -7.20 5.64
CA ALA A 35 0.76 -8.48 5.44
C ALA A 35 1.67 -8.45 4.21
N ILE A 36 1.29 -7.72 3.16
CA ILE A 36 2.10 -7.53 1.94
C ILE A 36 3.26 -6.58 2.23
N THR A 37 2.99 -5.41 2.81
CA THR A 37 4.00 -4.36 3.06
C THR A 37 4.95 -4.66 4.22
N ALA A 38 4.72 -5.71 4.99
CA ALA A 38 5.62 -6.17 6.06
C ALA A 38 7.01 -6.62 5.58
N ASP A 39 7.29 -6.63 4.27
CA ASP A 39 8.68 -6.67 3.79
C ASP A 39 9.38 -5.33 4.08
N GLU A 40 9.96 -5.25 5.27
CA GLU A 40 10.74 -4.09 5.70
C GLU A 40 11.89 -3.74 4.76
N SER A 41 12.46 -4.73 4.05
CA SER A 41 13.55 -4.47 3.13
C SER A 41 13.07 -3.70 1.90
N ALA A 42 11.88 -4.04 1.39
CA ALA A 42 11.29 -3.39 0.23
C ALA A 42 10.87 -1.96 0.54
N ILE A 43 10.19 -1.73 1.67
CA ILE A 43 9.78 -0.38 2.05
C ILE A 43 10.98 0.53 2.35
N ARG A 44 12.05 -0.01 2.96
CA ARG A 44 13.30 0.74 3.19
C ARG A 44 13.96 1.16 1.87
N ARG A 45 14.00 0.27 0.87
CA ARG A 45 14.53 0.61 -0.46
C ARG A 45 13.69 1.69 -1.15
N LEU A 46 12.36 1.56 -1.12
CA LEU A 46 11.45 2.56 -1.69
C LEU A 46 11.60 3.92 -0.99
N ALA A 47 11.68 3.92 0.34
CA ALA A 47 11.89 5.12 1.14
C ALA A 47 13.24 5.79 0.85
N GLY A 48 14.32 5.00 0.75
CA GLY A 48 15.65 5.50 0.41
C GLY A 48 15.67 6.17 -0.97
N ASN A 49 15.13 5.48 -1.98
CA ASN A 49 15.01 6.03 -3.33
C ASN A 49 14.19 7.33 -3.33
N TYR A 50 13.08 7.39 -2.59
CA TYR A 50 12.29 8.61 -2.48
C TYR A 50 13.09 9.76 -1.87
N VAL A 51 13.75 9.52 -0.73
CA VAL A 51 14.54 10.54 -0.01
C VAL A 51 15.70 11.05 -0.86
N ASP A 52 16.40 10.17 -1.57
CA ASP A 52 17.51 10.55 -2.45
C ASP A 52 17.03 11.47 -3.59
N ASN A 53 15.90 11.14 -4.20
CA ASN A 53 15.29 11.97 -5.25
C ASN A 53 14.76 13.30 -4.71
N VAL A 54 14.14 13.31 -3.53
CA VAL A 54 13.65 14.53 -2.87
C VAL A 54 14.81 15.46 -2.51
N LYS A 55 15.91 14.91 -1.98
CA LYS A 55 17.13 15.65 -1.67
C LYS A 55 17.68 16.30 -2.94
N ALA A 56 17.88 15.52 -3.99
CA ALA A 56 18.38 16.01 -5.27
C ALA A 56 17.47 17.10 -5.87
N TYR A 57 16.16 16.89 -5.84
CA TYR A 57 15.17 17.85 -6.32
C TYR A 57 15.21 19.19 -5.57
N THR A 58 15.23 19.13 -4.24
CA THR A 58 15.21 20.34 -3.40
C THR A 58 16.54 21.10 -3.42
N GLN A 59 17.67 20.39 -3.57
CA GLN A 59 19.01 20.99 -3.59
C GLN A 59 19.51 21.31 -5.00
N ARG A 60 18.74 20.95 -6.05
CA ARG A 60 19.15 21.04 -7.47
C ARG A 60 20.44 20.27 -7.74
N GLU A 61 20.57 19.13 -7.08
CA GLU A 61 21.65 18.15 -7.28
C GLU A 61 21.15 17.02 -8.19
N LYS A 62 22.09 16.16 -8.60
CA LYS A 62 21.78 14.94 -9.35
C LYS A 62 21.75 13.73 -8.41
N VAL A 63 20.98 12.72 -8.79
CA VAL A 63 20.95 11.42 -8.11
C VAL A 63 21.90 10.48 -8.85
N LYS A 64 22.72 9.75 -8.10
CA LYS A 64 23.57 8.72 -8.69
C LYS A 64 22.75 7.46 -8.96
N ASN A 65 22.63 7.09 -10.23
CA ASN A 65 21.91 5.88 -10.62
C ASN A 65 22.72 4.63 -10.17
N PRO A 66 22.14 3.73 -9.35
CA PRO A 66 22.85 2.54 -8.86
C PRO A 66 23.28 1.55 -9.94
N PHE A 67 22.60 1.53 -11.10
CA PHE A 67 22.83 0.58 -12.18
C PHE A 67 23.83 1.09 -13.21
N THR A 68 23.77 2.39 -13.55
CA THR A 68 24.65 3.00 -14.55
C THR A 68 25.85 3.71 -13.92
N GLY A 69 25.78 4.02 -12.62
CA GLY A 69 26.77 4.81 -11.89
C GLY A 69 26.81 6.29 -12.28
N ARG A 70 25.92 6.74 -13.17
CA ARG A 70 25.87 8.10 -13.70
C ARG A 70 25.00 9.01 -12.84
N ASP A 71 25.34 10.29 -12.87
CA ASP A 71 24.53 11.33 -12.24
C ASP A 71 23.36 11.69 -13.17
N GLU A 72 22.15 11.43 -12.71
CA GLU A 72 20.89 11.63 -13.42
C GLU A 72 20.03 12.67 -12.69
N GLU A 73 19.10 13.30 -13.43
CA GLU A 73 18.13 14.21 -12.83
C GLU A 73 17.20 13.43 -11.88
N PRO A 74 16.70 14.07 -10.80
CA PRO A 74 15.78 13.42 -9.87
C PRO A 74 14.54 12.90 -10.61
N ASP A 75 14.16 11.66 -10.31
CA ASP A 75 12.99 10.99 -10.86
C ASP A 75 11.71 11.56 -10.22
N GLU A 76 11.21 12.64 -10.81
CA GLU A 76 9.94 13.24 -10.40
C GLU A 76 8.76 12.28 -10.58
N ARG A 77 8.82 11.37 -11.55
CA ARG A 77 7.74 10.40 -11.78
C ARG A 77 7.63 9.43 -10.61
N LEU A 78 8.76 8.93 -10.11
CA LEU A 78 8.81 8.11 -8.89
C LEU A 78 8.23 8.90 -7.70
N MET A 79 8.72 10.12 -7.46
CA MET A 79 8.25 10.93 -6.34
C MET A 79 6.73 11.19 -6.40
N ARG A 80 6.22 11.57 -7.58
CA ARG A 80 4.78 11.78 -7.81
C ARG A 80 3.97 10.52 -7.56
N SER A 81 4.45 9.36 -8.03
CA SER A 81 3.74 8.08 -7.83
C SER A 81 3.56 7.68 -6.36
N ILE A 82 4.40 8.20 -5.45
CA ILE A 82 4.27 8.04 -4.00
C ILE A 82 3.38 9.14 -3.42
N GLU A 83 3.65 10.40 -3.75
CA GLU A 83 2.95 11.59 -3.24
C GLU A 83 1.44 11.55 -3.54
N GLU A 84 1.05 11.04 -4.71
CA GLU A 84 -0.34 10.94 -5.13
C GLU A 84 -1.13 9.89 -4.32
N LYS A 85 -0.46 8.92 -3.68
CA LYS A 85 -1.13 7.93 -2.82
C LYS A 85 -1.77 8.54 -1.58
N ILE A 86 -1.30 9.71 -1.17
CA ILE A 86 -1.88 10.51 -0.09
C ILE A 86 -2.45 11.83 -0.61
N GLU A 87 -2.86 11.83 -1.88
CA GLU A 87 -3.64 12.91 -2.52
C GLU A 87 -2.91 14.26 -2.53
N ILE A 88 -1.57 14.28 -2.63
CA ILE A 88 -0.84 15.54 -2.79
C ILE A 88 -1.02 16.04 -4.24
N PRO A 89 -1.72 17.16 -4.46
CA PRO A 89 -1.89 17.71 -5.79
C PRO A 89 -0.56 18.23 -6.33
N GLU A 90 -0.43 18.30 -7.66
CA GLU A 90 0.77 18.80 -8.34
C GLU A 90 1.20 20.18 -7.82
N SER A 91 0.23 21.06 -7.55
CA SER A 91 0.47 22.42 -7.02
C SER A 91 1.11 22.44 -5.63
N ARG A 92 1.05 21.33 -4.87
CA ARG A 92 1.62 21.22 -3.51
C ARG A 92 2.83 20.29 -3.44
N LYS A 93 3.31 19.76 -4.57
CA LYS A 93 4.45 18.82 -4.56
C LYS A 93 5.70 19.45 -3.96
N ASP A 94 5.98 20.72 -4.29
CA ASP A 94 7.18 21.41 -3.84
C ASP A 94 7.17 21.67 -2.33
N ASP A 95 6.00 22.08 -1.81
CA ASP A 95 5.80 22.28 -0.38
C ASP A 95 5.98 20.97 0.38
N PHE A 96 5.36 19.89 -0.10
CA PHE A 96 5.47 18.58 0.54
C PHE A 96 6.93 18.07 0.54
N ARG A 97 7.65 18.18 -0.58
CA ARG A 97 9.07 17.79 -0.67
C ARG A 97 9.95 18.60 0.28
N ARG A 98 9.69 19.90 0.42
CA ARG A 98 10.38 20.77 1.38
C ARG A 98 10.03 20.41 2.83
N GLU A 99 8.78 20.10 3.14
CA GLU A 99 8.35 19.61 4.46
C GLU A 99 9.12 18.34 4.85
N ILE A 100 9.26 17.37 3.93
CA ILE A 100 10.03 16.15 4.15
C ILE A 100 11.52 16.46 4.39
N MET A 101 12.14 17.32 3.58
CA MET A 101 13.54 17.69 3.79
C MET A 101 13.78 18.43 5.10
N ASN A 102 12.88 19.33 5.48
CA ASN A 102 12.96 20.05 6.76
C ASN A 102 12.84 19.06 7.93
N TYR A 103 11.95 18.07 7.82
CA TYR A 103 11.80 17.01 8.82
C TYR A 103 13.07 16.15 8.95
N ILE A 104 13.67 15.75 7.82
CA ILE A 104 14.95 15.02 7.80
C ILE A 104 16.07 15.87 8.42
N GLY A 105 16.13 17.17 8.08
CA GLY A 105 17.11 18.10 8.63
C GLY A 105 16.98 18.25 10.16
N ALA A 106 15.76 18.36 10.67
CA ALA A 106 15.50 18.43 12.10
C ALA A 106 15.98 17.15 12.83
N LEU A 107 15.69 15.97 12.28
CA LEU A 107 16.19 14.71 12.83
C LEU A 107 17.74 14.64 12.84
N ALA A 108 18.38 15.10 11.76
CA ALA A 108 19.83 15.10 11.66
C ALA A 108 20.50 16.03 12.70
N ILE A 109 19.89 17.19 12.99
CA ILE A 109 20.36 18.11 14.05
C ILE A 109 20.28 17.43 15.43
N GLU A 110 19.26 16.62 15.66
CA GLU A 110 19.10 15.82 16.89
C GLU A 110 19.98 14.55 16.93
N GLY A 111 20.82 14.32 15.90
CA GLY A 111 21.65 13.12 15.79
C GLY A 111 20.86 11.84 15.48
N LYS A 112 19.62 11.97 15.01
CA LYS A 112 18.74 10.84 14.63
C LYS A 112 18.84 10.57 13.13
N ILE A 113 18.64 9.30 12.77
CA ILE A 113 18.59 8.85 11.38
C ILE A 113 17.14 8.81 10.94
N PHE A 114 16.85 9.33 9.75
CA PHE A 114 15.53 9.20 9.14
C PHE A 114 15.24 7.73 8.83
N ALA A 115 14.12 7.23 9.34
CA ALA A 115 13.59 5.91 9.01
C ALA A 115 12.30 6.05 8.19
N TRP A 116 11.97 5.01 7.43
CA TRP A 116 10.76 4.96 6.59
C TRP A 116 9.45 5.17 7.37
N ASN A 117 9.47 4.89 8.68
CA ASN A 117 8.34 5.05 9.60
C ASN A 117 8.43 6.32 10.47
N SER A 118 9.43 7.19 10.27
CA SER A 118 9.59 8.40 11.10
C SER A 118 8.49 9.44 10.85
N ASN A 119 8.00 9.54 9.62
CA ASN A 119 6.92 10.46 9.26
C ASN A 119 5.64 9.69 8.89
N GLU A 120 4.55 9.93 9.60
CA GLU A 120 3.30 9.19 9.43
C GLU A 120 2.66 9.34 8.05
N ARG A 121 2.68 10.56 7.48
CA ARG A 121 2.12 10.82 6.14
C ARG A 121 2.92 10.10 5.06
N LEU A 122 4.24 10.22 5.12
CA LEU A 122 5.13 9.56 4.16
C LEU A 122 5.11 8.03 4.33
N ARG A 123 5.05 7.53 5.58
CA ARG A 123 4.88 6.10 5.86
C ARG A 123 3.64 5.54 5.16
N LYS A 124 2.49 6.20 5.29
CA LYS A 124 1.25 5.79 4.61
C LYS A 124 1.38 5.82 3.10
N ALA A 125 2.02 6.84 2.54
CA ALA A 125 2.26 6.95 1.10
C ALA A 125 3.15 5.81 0.58
N LEU A 126 4.24 5.50 1.28
CA LEU A 126 5.15 4.40 0.96
C LEU A 126 4.46 3.03 1.06
N GLU A 127 3.63 2.81 2.08
CA GLU A 127 2.86 1.56 2.23
C GLU A 127 1.86 1.38 1.10
N LEU A 128 1.13 2.43 0.71
CA LEU A 128 0.19 2.39 -0.40
C LEU A 128 0.91 2.17 -1.74
N LYS A 129 2.07 2.80 -1.93
CA LYS A 129 2.86 2.62 -3.15
C LYS A 129 3.45 1.21 -3.23
N LEU A 130 4.06 0.72 -2.16
CA LEU A 130 4.61 -0.64 -2.13
C LEU A 130 3.52 -1.69 -2.36
N PHE A 131 2.34 -1.49 -1.79
CA PHE A 131 1.20 -2.36 -2.05
C PHE A 131 0.78 -2.32 -3.52
N GLU A 132 0.67 -1.14 -4.13
CA GLU A 132 0.40 -1.04 -5.57
C GLU A 132 1.45 -1.78 -6.41
N ASP A 133 2.73 -1.60 -6.13
CA ASP A 133 3.81 -2.24 -6.88
C ASP A 133 3.80 -3.78 -6.72
N GLN A 134 3.34 -4.27 -5.56
CA GLN A 134 3.26 -5.70 -5.28
C GLN A 134 1.92 -6.34 -5.70
N LYS A 135 0.84 -5.58 -5.86
CA LYS A 135 -0.50 -6.14 -6.15
C LYS A 135 -0.51 -7.00 -7.43
N ASP A 136 0.20 -6.53 -8.46
CA ASP A 136 0.29 -7.22 -9.75
C ASP A 136 1.31 -8.36 -9.72
N SER A 137 2.36 -8.25 -8.90
CA SER A 137 3.36 -9.30 -8.72
C SER A 137 2.83 -10.54 -7.99
N ILE A 138 1.88 -10.33 -7.07
CA ILE A 138 1.12 -11.37 -6.38
C ILE A 138 -0.01 -11.88 -7.29
N LYS A 139 -0.23 -11.20 -8.44
CA LYS A 139 -1.33 -11.42 -9.36
C LYS A 139 -2.65 -11.58 -8.61
N LEU A 140 -2.95 -10.67 -7.67
CA LEU A 140 -4.17 -10.75 -6.84
C LEU A 140 -5.41 -10.96 -7.72
N THR A 141 -5.47 -10.31 -8.88
CA THR A 141 -6.55 -10.46 -9.87
C THR A 141 -6.66 -11.86 -10.51
N SER A 142 -5.56 -12.62 -10.55
CA SER A 142 -5.52 -13.99 -11.12
C SER A 142 -5.45 -15.09 -10.06
N LEU A 143 -5.57 -14.79 -8.77
CA LEU A 143 -5.73 -15.82 -7.71
C LEU A 143 -6.95 -16.72 -7.96
N VAL A 144 -7.90 -16.26 -8.77
CA VAL A 144 -9.09 -17.00 -9.21
C VAL A 144 -8.77 -17.98 -10.37
N SER A 145 -7.57 -17.92 -10.96
CA SER A 145 -7.13 -18.83 -12.02
C SER A 145 -6.38 -20.04 -11.45
N SER A 146 -6.55 -21.21 -12.06
CA SER A 146 -6.06 -22.49 -11.54
C SER A 146 -4.56 -22.74 -11.69
N VAL A 147 -3.82 -21.84 -12.35
CA VAL A 147 -2.39 -22.03 -12.62
C VAL A 147 -1.61 -20.83 -12.09
N ILE A 148 -0.91 -21.05 -10.97
CA ILE A 148 0.00 -20.09 -10.35
C ILE A 148 1.42 -20.65 -10.50
N ASP A 149 2.37 -19.81 -10.92
CA ASP A 149 3.78 -20.20 -10.99
C ASP A 149 4.40 -20.30 -9.60
N ALA A 150 5.50 -21.05 -9.47
CA ALA A 150 6.12 -21.34 -8.18
C ALA A 150 6.60 -20.08 -7.43
N GLU A 151 7.06 -19.05 -8.15
CA GLU A 151 7.53 -17.80 -7.54
C GLU A 151 6.36 -16.98 -6.97
N THR A 152 5.25 -16.88 -7.71
CA THR A 152 4.03 -16.24 -7.19
C THR A 152 3.46 -17.02 -6.00
N GLN A 153 3.49 -18.36 -6.03
CA GLN A 153 3.03 -19.17 -4.90
C GLN A 153 3.84 -18.92 -3.63
N GLU A 154 5.17 -18.83 -3.73
CA GLU A 154 6.04 -18.52 -2.59
C GLU A 154 5.70 -17.15 -1.98
N LYS A 155 5.45 -16.14 -2.81
CA LYS A 155 5.03 -14.80 -2.35
C LYS A 155 3.69 -14.85 -1.61
N ILE A 156 2.72 -15.61 -2.14
CA ILE A 156 1.42 -15.81 -1.50
C ILE A 156 1.60 -16.49 -0.14
N ASP A 157 2.43 -17.52 -0.05
CA ASP A 157 2.65 -18.27 1.18
C ASP A 157 3.32 -17.40 2.27
N VAL A 158 4.22 -16.50 1.89
CA VAL A 158 4.81 -15.50 2.80
C VAL A 158 3.72 -14.57 3.35
N VAL A 159 2.81 -14.08 2.51
CA VAL A 159 1.69 -13.23 2.94
C VAL A 159 0.74 -13.99 3.85
N LYS A 160 0.35 -15.22 3.49
CA LYS A 160 -0.48 -16.10 4.34
C LYS A 160 0.17 -16.33 5.70
N THR A 161 1.47 -16.60 5.74
CA THR A 161 2.22 -16.80 6.99
C THR A 161 2.15 -15.57 7.89
N ARG A 162 2.19 -14.37 7.32
CA ARG A 162 2.07 -13.11 8.06
C ARG A 162 0.64 -12.87 8.56
N LEU A 163 -0.37 -13.18 7.76
CA LEU A 163 -1.78 -13.15 8.17
C LEU A 163 -2.02 -14.08 9.37
N ILE A 164 -1.51 -15.31 9.31
CA ILE A 164 -1.62 -16.29 10.39
C ILE A 164 -0.94 -15.77 11.67
N LYS A 165 0.32 -15.32 11.57
CA LYS A 165 1.12 -14.92 12.73
C LYS A 165 0.63 -13.62 13.39
N ASN A 166 0.23 -12.63 12.60
CA ASN A 166 -0.02 -11.28 13.11
C ASN A 166 -1.50 -11.00 13.38
N TYR A 167 -2.40 -11.75 12.73
CA TYR A 167 -3.85 -11.51 12.79
C TYR A 167 -4.65 -12.76 13.18
N GLY A 168 -4.00 -13.91 13.38
CA GLY A 168 -4.65 -15.11 13.93
C GLY A 168 -5.49 -15.91 12.93
N TYR A 169 -5.32 -15.66 11.62
CA TYR A 169 -5.93 -16.49 10.58
C TYR A 169 -5.43 -17.95 10.68
N CYS A 170 -6.29 -18.92 10.33
CA CYS A 170 -5.86 -20.26 9.91
C CYS A 170 -5.53 -20.29 8.41
N ASP A 171 -4.96 -21.40 7.94
CA ASP A 171 -4.49 -21.53 6.56
C ASP A 171 -5.61 -21.30 5.52
N ILE A 172 -6.80 -21.84 5.80
CA ILE A 172 -7.97 -21.75 4.91
C ILE A 172 -8.47 -20.29 4.85
N CYS A 173 -8.71 -19.67 6.01
CA CYS A 173 -9.24 -18.31 6.01
C CYS A 173 -8.22 -17.27 5.53
N ALA A 174 -6.92 -17.51 5.65
CA ALA A 174 -5.90 -16.65 5.03
C ALA A 174 -6.02 -16.68 3.49
N THR A 175 -6.25 -17.86 2.90
CA THR A 175 -6.54 -17.99 1.47
C THR A 175 -7.85 -17.27 1.10
N ASP A 176 -8.92 -17.50 1.86
CA ASP A 176 -10.23 -16.92 1.57
C ASP A 176 -10.22 -15.39 1.64
N VAL A 177 -9.54 -14.82 2.65
CA VAL A 177 -9.41 -13.36 2.78
C VAL A 177 -8.58 -12.77 1.65
N LEU A 178 -7.49 -13.42 1.22
CA LEU A 178 -6.72 -12.96 0.07
C LEU A 178 -7.57 -12.95 -1.21
N ASN A 179 -8.35 -14.00 -1.45
CA ASN A 179 -9.26 -14.08 -2.59
C ASN A 179 -10.39 -13.03 -2.51
N TYR A 180 -10.93 -12.81 -1.33
CA TYR A 180 -11.97 -11.81 -1.10
C TYR A 180 -11.43 -10.40 -1.39
N VAL A 181 -10.27 -10.07 -0.84
CA VAL A 181 -9.59 -8.78 -1.05
C VAL A 181 -9.23 -8.57 -2.52
N ALA A 182 -8.70 -9.59 -3.20
CA ALA A 182 -8.52 -9.57 -4.65
C ALA A 182 -9.79 -9.18 -5.41
N SER A 183 -10.93 -9.75 -5.02
CA SER A 183 -12.21 -9.47 -5.67
C SER A 183 -12.70 -8.04 -5.41
N ILE A 184 -12.42 -7.46 -4.25
CA ILE A 184 -12.77 -6.07 -3.95
C ILE A 184 -11.96 -5.13 -4.84
N PHE A 185 -10.66 -5.35 -4.98
CA PHE A 185 -9.81 -4.54 -5.83
C PHE A 185 -10.18 -4.65 -7.30
N ALA A 186 -10.49 -5.86 -7.79
CA ALA A 186 -10.97 -6.07 -9.15
C ALA A 186 -12.26 -5.28 -9.45
N ARG A 187 -13.15 -5.11 -8.46
CA ARG A 187 -14.37 -4.30 -8.59
C ARG A 187 -14.10 -2.79 -8.49
N GLY A 188 -13.13 -2.37 -7.67
CA GLY A 188 -12.72 -0.98 -7.49
C GLY A 188 -12.04 -0.39 -8.73
N ASP A 189 -11.15 -1.17 -9.37
CA ASP A 189 -10.44 -0.76 -10.60
C ASP A 189 -11.44 -0.56 -11.77
N VAL A 190 -12.52 -1.35 -11.83
CA VAL A 190 -13.57 -1.21 -12.86
C VAL A 190 -14.39 0.08 -12.69
N ARG A 191 -14.58 0.56 -11.45
CA ARG A 191 -15.31 1.81 -11.17
C ARG A 191 -14.48 3.08 -11.42
N SER A 192 -13.16 2.97 -11.38
CA SER A 192 -12.23 4.09 -11.63
C SER A 192 -11.79 4.20 -13.09
N SER A 193 -12.15 3.22 -13.93
CA SER A 193 -11.83 3.17 -15.37
C SER A 193 -12.99 3.63 -16.28
N ASN A 194 -14.08 4.16 -15.72
CA ASN A 194 -15.25 4.70 -16.44
C ASN A 194 -15.50 6.16 -16.08
#